data_AF-A0A7J8TBL2-F1
#
_entry.id   AF-A0A7J8TBL2-F1
#
_cell.length_a   1.000
_cell.length_b   1.000
_cell.length_c   1.000
_cell.angle_alpha   90.00
_cell.angle_beta   90.00
_cell.angle_gamma   90.00
#
_symmetry.space_group_name_H-M   'P 1'
#
loop_
_entity.id
_entity.type
_entity.pdbx_description
1 polymer ?
#
loop_
_entity_poly.entity_id
_entity_poly.type
_entity_poly.pdbx_seq_one_letter_code
_entity_poly.pdbx_strand_id
1 'polypeptide(L)'
;ESFPPGHLYSSKSGGFRRWYNPPWFSEAILSVPYDPLVLRRAFENAVTKRLMTDVPFGVLLSGGLDSSLVASITARYLAGTKAAKHWGAQLHSFCVGLEGSPDLKAAREVADYLGTVYHEFHFTVQDGIDAFEDVIYHIETYDITTIRASTPMFLMSRKIKSLGVKMVISGEGSDEIFGGYLYFHKAPNKDEFHRETCRKIKALHQYDYLRANKATSAWGLEARVPFLDKEFINVAMSIDPEAKMIKKDEGRIEKWVLRRAFDDEEHPYLPKHILYRQKEQFSDGVGYSWIDGLKAHAARHVTDKMMFNASFIFPHNTPTTKEAYYYRMIFERFFPQ
;
A
#
# COMPACT_ATOMS: atom_id res chain seq x y z
N GLU A 1 4.71 22.41 -7.95
CA GLU A 1 3.30 22.06 -7.65
C GLU A 1 2.92 20.75 -8.34
N SER A 2 2.00 19.97 -7.78
CA SER A 2 1.50 18.71 -8.40
C SER A 2 0.24 18.97 -9.22
N PHE A 3 0.08 18.27 -10.34
CA PHE A 3 -1.20 18.21 -11.04
C PHE A 3 -2.25 17.56 -10.11
N PRO A 4 -3.41 18.21 -9.84
CA PRO A 4 -4.33 17.71 -8.82
C PRO A 4 -5.08 16.44 -9.29
N PRO A 5 -5.19 15.40 -8.44
CA PRO A 5 -5.86 14.15 -8.81
C PRO A 5 -7.31 14.33 -9.25
N GLY A 6 -7.73 13.60 -10.28
CA GLY A 6 -9.09 13.64 -10.81
C GLY A 6 -9.52 15.01 -11.37
N HIS A 7 -8.56 15.81 -11.79
CA HIS A 7 -8.77 17.04 -12.55
C HIS A 7 -8.33 16.86 -14.01
N LEU A 8 -8.78 17.79 -14.85
CA LEU A 8 -8.27 18.04 -16.19
C LEU A 8 -7.78 19.48 -16.25
N TYR A 9 -6.74 19.76 -17.05
CA TYR A 9 -6.28 21.11 -17.36
C TYR A 9 -6.68 21.44 -18.79
N SER A 10 -7.29 22.61 -18.98
CA SER A 10 -7.65 23.11 -20.31
C SER A 10 -6.91 24.40 -20.58
N SER A 11 -6.00 24.36 -21.56
CA SER A 11 -5.24 25.54 -22.00
C SER A 11 -6.15 26.64 -22.56
N LYS A 12 -7.25 26.26 -23.24
CA LYS A 12 -8.25 27.20 -23.77
C LYS A 12 -8.97 27.99 -22.68
N SER A 13 -9.27 27.36 -21.55
CA SER A 13 -9.95 28.00 -20.41
C SER A 13 -9.01 28.46 -19.31
N GLY A 14 -7.69 28.22 -19.46
CA GLY A 14 -6.66 28.68 -18.53
C GLY A 14 -6.81 28.14 -17.10
N GLY A 15 -7.23 26.89 -16.89
CA GLY A 15 -7.47 26.41 -15.53
C GLY A 15 -7.74 24.91 -15.37
N PHE A 16 -7.75 24.49 -14.11
CA PHE A 16 -8.09 23.12 -13.69
C PHE A 16 -9.60 22.97 -13.48
N ARG A 17 -10.17 21.86 -13.96
CA ARG A 17 -11.55 21.45 -13.69
C ARG A 17 -11.58 20.03 -13.13
N ARG A 18 -12.30 19.82 -12.04
CA ARG A 18 -12.50 18.48 -11.48
C ARG A 18 -13.52 17.70 -12.31
N TRP A 19 -13.19 16.47 -12.72
CA TRP A 19 -14.11 15.62 -13.49
C TRP A 19 -14.64 14.41 -12.72
N TYR A 20 -13.91 13.93 -11.71
CA TYR A 20 -14.29 12.76 -10.92
C TYR A 20 -14.87 13.19 -9.56
N ASN A 21 -16.19 13.17 -9.39
CA ASN A 21 -16.85 13.65 -8.16
C ASN A 21 -17.75 12.57 -7.53
N PRO A 22 -17.18 11.49 -6.99
CA PRO A 22 -17.96 10.46 -6.31
C PRO A 22 -18.50 10.97 -4.96
N PRO A 23 -19.57 10.39 -4.41
CA PRO A 23 -20.18 10.84 -3.15
C PRO A 23 -19.22 10.93 -1.96
N TRP A 24 -18.28 9.98 -1.85
CA TRP A 24 -17.27 9.99 -0.79
C TRP A 24 -16.28 11.16 -0.90
N PHE A 25 -16.12 11.78 -2.08
CA PHE A 25 -15.26 12.95 -2.21
C PHE A 25 -15.86 14.17 -1.50
N SER A 26 -17.19 14.30 -1.51
CA SER A 26 -17.93 15.27 -0.71
C SER A 26 -18.22 14.79 0.71
N GLU A 27 -17.60 13.68 1.15
CA GLU A 27 -17.80 13.09 2.49
C GLU A 27 -19.26 12.71 2.78
N ALA A 28 -20.03 12.40 1.73
CA ALA A 28 -21.42 12.00 1.86
C ALA A 28 -21.54 10.56 2.38
N ILE A 29 -22.28 10.40 3.48
CA ILE A 29 -22.53 9.10 4.11
C ILE A 29 -23.81 8.49 3.53
N LEU A 30 -23.67 7.56 2.57
CA LEU A 30 -24.82 6.93 1.90
C LEU A 30 -25.54 5.89 2.77
N SER A 31 -24.86 5.33 3.77
CA SER A 31 -25.40 4.34 4.71
C SER A 31 -26.06 3.12 4.07
N VAL A 32 -25.50 2.61 2.98
CA VAL A 32 -25.98 1.37 2.35
C VAL A 32 -25.74 0.19 3.32
N PRO A 33 -26.74 -0.67 3.57
CA PRO A 33 -26.56 -1.86 4.40
C PRO A 33 -25.41 -2.73 3.90
N TYR A 34 -24.59 -3.24 4.81
CA TYR A 34 -23.48 -4.10 4.48
C TYR A 34 -23.96 -5.46 3.95
N ASP A 35 -23.56 -5.81 2.73
CA ASP A 35 -23.72 -7.15 2.15
C ASP A 35 -22.32 -7.72 1.80
N PRO A 36 -21.90 -8.84 2.42
CA PRO A 36 -20.61 -9.47 2.15
C PRO A 36 -20.42 -9.90 0.69
N LEU A 37 -21.48 -10.36 0.02
CA LEU A 37 -21.39 -10.86 -1.35
C LEU A 37 -21.28 -9.73 -2.36
N VAL A 38 -21.96 -8.59 -2.12
CA VAL A 38 -21.80 -7.39 -2.94
C VAL A 38 -20.36 -6.88 -2.86
N LEU A 39 -19.80 -6.80 -1.65
CA LEU A 39 -18.42 -6.37 -1.45
C LEU A 39 -17.41 -7.33 -2.08
N ARG A 40 -17.60 -8.64 -1.87
CA ARG A 40 -16.77 -9.71 -2.45
C ARG A 40 -16.73 -9.61 -3.97
N ARG A 41 -17.90 -9.61 -4.62
CA ARG A 41 -18.02 -9.56 -6.09
C ARG A 41 -17.40 -8.28 -6.66
N ALA A 42 -17.63 -7.14 -6.01
CA ALA A 42 -17.04 -5.88 -6.44
C ALA A 42 -15.50 -5.93 -6.41
N PHE A 43 -14.91 -6.56 -5.38
CA PHE A 43 -13.47 -6.71 -5.28
C PHE A 43 -12.90 -7.75 -6.25
N GLU A 44 -13.57 -8.89 -6.43
CA GLU A 44 -13.20 -9.89 -7.44
C GLU A 44 -13.17 -9.28 -8.84
N ASN A 45 -14.18 -8.47 -9.19
CA ASN A 45 -14.23 -7.74 -10.44
C ASN A 45 -13.07 -6.74 -10.56
N ALA A 46 -12.74 -6.02 -9.48
CA ALA A 46 -11.63 -5.07 -9.47
C ALA A 46 -10.28 -5.74 -9.72
N VAL A 47 -10.03 -6.92 -9.12
CA VAL A 47 -8.83 -7.71 -9.37
C VAL A 47 -8.83 -8.27 -10.79
N THR A 48 -9.93 -8.90 -11.22
CA THR A 48 -10.03 -9.55 -12.54
C THR A 48 -9.79 -8.56 -13.68
N LYS A 49 -10.35 -7.35 -13.59
CA LYS A 49 -10.12 -6.25 -14.55
C LYS A 49 -8.64 -5.86 -14.68
N ARG A 50 -7.85 -6.07 -13.63
CA ARG A 50 -6.39 -5.78 -13.60
C ARG A 50 -5.54 -6.95 -14.04
N LEU A 51 -6.12 -8.10 -14.42
CA LEU A 51 -5.40 -9.20 -15.05
C LEU A 51 -5.22 -9.00 -16.57
N MET A 52 -5.72 -7.89 -17.12
CA MET A 52 -5.57 -7.52 -18.53
C MET A 52 -4.10 -7.18 -18.86
N THR A 53 -3.33 -8.15 -19.36
CA THR A 53 -1.93 -7.98 -19.75
C THR A 53 -1.50 -9.03 -20.77
N ASP A 54 -0.55 -8.67 -21.63
CA ASP A 54 0.11 -9.57 -22.59
C ASP A 54 1.57 -9.90 -22.19
N VAL A 55 2.02 -9.38 -21.03
CA VAL A 55 3.38 -9.57 -20.50
C VAL A 55 3.37 -10.31 -19.16
N PRO A 56 4.49 -10.95 -18.75
CA PRO A 56 4.61 -11.62 -17.46
C PRO A 56 4.31 -10.67 -16.29
N PHE A 57 3.52 -11.17 -15.34
CA PHE A 57 3.13 -10.43 -14.15
C PHE A 57 3.14 -11.32 -12.91
N GLY A 58 3.08 -10.71 -11.73
CA GLY A 58 2.88 -11.43 -10.47
C GLY A 58 2.17 -10.60 -9.42
N VAL A 59 2.27 -11.01 -8.16
CA VAL A 59 1.64 -10.32 -7.02
C VAL A 59 2.66 -10.01 -5.94
N LEU A 60 2.50 -8.86 -5.28
CA LEU A 60 3.22 -8.57 -4.05
C LEU A 60 2.47 -9.25 -2.90
N LEU A 61 3.17 -10.07 -2.11
CA LEU A 61 2.59 -10.89 -1.05
C LEU A 61 3.37 -10.68 0.26
N SER A 62 2.74 -10.00 1.22
CA SER A 62 3.33 -9.75 2.55
C SER A 62 2.80 -10.68 3.64
N GLY A 63 1.85 -11.57 3.31
CA GLY A 63 1.14 -12.39 4.30
C GLY A 63 0.14 -11.63 5.18
N GLY A 64 -0.05 -10.33 4.94
CA GLY A 64 -1.14 -9.54 5.50
C GLY A 64 -2.45 -9.78 4.75
N LEU A 65 -3.58 -9.41 5.37
CA LEU A 65 -4.93 -9.60 4.80
C LEU A 65 -5.03 -9.11 3.34
N ASP A 66 -4.56 -7.90 3.07
CA ASP A 66 -4.88 -7.18 1.83
C ASP A 66 -4.15 -7.79 0.62
N SER A 67 -2.84 -7.99 0.75
CA SER A 67 -2.02 -8.62 -0.29
C SER A 67 -2.40 -10.09 -0.50
N SER A 68 -2.76 -10.80 0.58
CA SER A 68 -3.20 -12.19 0.52
C SER A 68 -4.53 -12.36 -0.21
N LEU A 69 -5.51 -11.47 0.00
CA LEU A 69 -6.77 -11.50 -0.75
C LEU A 69 -6.55 -11.21 -2.24
N VAL A 70 -5.68 -10.24 -2.57
CA VAL A 70 -5.30 -9.96 -3.96
C VAL A 70 -4.65 -11.20 -4.60
N ALA A 71 -3.70 -11.84 -3.91
CA ALA A 71 -3.03 -13.04 -4.40
C ALA A 71 -4.01 -14.21 -4.59
N SER A 72 -4.91 -14.43 -3.63
CA SER A 72 -5.92 -15.50 -3.68
C SER A 72 -6.87 -15.35 -4.87
N ILE A 73 -7.43 -14.15 -5.06
CA ILE A 73 -8.32 -13.88 -6.19
C ILE A 73 -7.52 -13.98 -7.50
N THR A 74 -6.31 -13.44 -7.56
CA THR A 74 -5.46 -13.53 -8.76
C THR A 74 -5.20 -14.99 -9.13
N ALA A 75 -4.86 -15.86 -8.17
CA ALA A 75 -4.62 -17.28 -8.41
C ALA A 75 -5.85 -17.98 -8.98
N ARG A 76 -7.05 -17.67 -8.46
CA ARG A 76 -8.32 -18.25 -8.93
C ARG A 76 -8.64 -17.91 -10.38
N TYR A 77 -8.37 -16.67 -10.81
CA TYR A 77 -8.77 -16.18 -12.13
C TYR A 77 -7.63 -16.17 -13.16
N LEU A 78 -6.37 -16.42 -12.76
CA LEU A 78 -5.19 -16.38 -13.63
C LEU A 78 -5.32 -17.32 -14.85
N ALA A 79 -5.79 -18.55 -14.65
CA ALA A 79 -5.86 -19.57 -15.70
C ALA A 79 -6.67 -19.14 -16.93
N GLY A 80 -7.65 -18.24 -16.75
CA GLY A 80 -8.48 -17.72 -17.84
C GLY A 80 -7.85 -16.59 -18.67
N THR A 81 -6.67 -16.09 -18.28
CA THR A 81 -6.07 -14.88 -18.88
C THR A 81 -5.27 -15.17 -20.15
N LYS A 82 -5.09 -14.15 -21.01
CA LYS A 82 -4.17 -14.23 -22.15
C LYS A 82 -2.74 -14.46 -21.71
N ALA A 83 -2.31 -13.79 -20.65
CA ALA A 83 -0.99 -13.96 -20.08
C ALA A 83 -0.71 -15.40 -19.67
N ALA A 84 -1.66 -16.06 -19.00
CA ALA A 84 -1.50 -17.46 -18.61
C ALA A 84 -1.33 -18.41 -19.80
N LYS A 85 -2.00 -18.14 -20.92
CA LYS A 85 -1.87 -18.93 -22.15
C LYS A 85 -0.49 -18.80 -22.82
N HIS A 86 0.17 -17.66 -22.68
CA HIS A 86 1.46 -17.39 -23.33
C HIS A 86 2.66 -17.62 -22.40
N TRP A 87 2.49 -17.39 -21.10
CA TRP A 87 3.58 -17.35 -20.12
C TRP A 87 3.45 -18.40 -19.00
N GLY A 88 2.39 -19.22 -19.03
CA GLY A 88 2.09 -20.23 -18.02
C GLY A 88 1.06 -19.77 -16.98
N ALA A 89 0.29 -20.72 -16.46
CA ALA A 89 -0.80 -20.45 -15.52
C ALA A 89 -0.37 -20.44 -14.05
N GLN A 90 0.93 -20.51 -13.76
CA GLN A 90 1.43 -20.49 -12.39
C GLN A 90 1.66 -19.04 -11.94
N LEU A 91 1.06 -18.65 -10.82
CA LEU A 91 1.22 -17.30 -10.28
C LEU A 91 2.54 -17.17 -9.54
N HIS A 92 3.31 -16.13 -9.86
CA HIS A 92 4.51 -15.75 -9.11
C HIS A 92 4.13 -14.74 -8.01
N SER A 93 4.56 -15.00 -6.78
CA SER A 93 4.36 -14.11 -5.63
C SER A 93 5.72 -13.63 -5.09
N PHE A 94 5.79 -12.36 -4.69
CA PHE A 94 7.04 -11.71 -4.28
C PHE A 94 6.90 -11.10 -2.90
N CYS A 95 7.86 -11.40 -2.02
CA CYS A 95 7.98 -10.78 -0.71
C CYS A 95 9.40 -10.26 -0.49
N VAL A 96 9.54 -9.23 0.34
CA VAL A 96 10.82 -8.67 0.74
C VAL A 96 10.84 -8.41 2.23
N GLY A 97 11.95 -8.73 2.87
CA GLY A 97 12.12 -8.53 4.31
C GLY A 97 13.57 -8.71 4.73
N LEU A 98 13.87 -8.33 5.95
CA LEU A 98 15.07 -8.78 6.64
C LEU A 98 14.93 -10.29 6.92
N GLU A 99 16.06 -10.98 7.01
CA GLU A 99 16.07 -12.41 7.30
C GLU A 99 15.28 -12.72 8.59
N GLY A 100 14.35 -13.67 8.48
CA GLY A 100 13.50 -14.09 9.59
C GLY A 100 12.34 -13.15 9.94
N SER A 101 12.04 -12.13 9.13
CA SER A 101 10.97 -11.18 9.42
C SER A 101 9.58 -11.84 9.49
N PRO A 102 8.63 -11.26 10.25
CA PRO A 102 7.26 -11.77 10.34
C PRO A 102 6.54 -11.83 8.99
N ASP A 103 6.77 -10.84 8.12
CA ASP A 103 6.15 -10.80 6.79
C ASP A 103 6.60 -11.98 5.91
N LEU A 104 7.89 -12.32 5.91
CA LEU A 104 8.39 -13.44 5.10
C LEU A 104 7.76 -14.78 5.51
N LYS A 105 7.60 -15.01 6.82
CA LYS A 105 6.98 -16.23 7.35
C LYS A 105 5.52 -16.34 6.93
N ALA A 106 4.75 -15.28 7.09
CA ALA A 106 3.34 -15.29 6.74
C ALA A 106 3.11 -15.31 5.21
N ALA A 107 3.94 -14.60 4.45
CA ALA A 107 3.88 -14.62 2.99
C ALA A 107 4.15 -16.03 2.44
N ARG A 108 5.13 -16.74 3.01
CA ARG A 108 5.40 -18.15 2.67
C ARG A 108 4.21 -19.05 2.93
N GLU A 109 3.59 -18.94 4.10
CA GLU A 109 2.40 -19.72 4.44
C GLU A 109 1.25 -19.49 3.44
N VAL A 110 0.99 -18.23 3.08
CA VAL A 110 -0.04 -17.90 2.09
C VAL A 110 0.35 -18.40 0.70
N ALA A 111 1.63 -18.31 0.33
CA ALA A 111 2.12 -18.78 -0.95
C ALA A 111 1.97 -20.31 -1.09
N ASP A 112 2.27 -21.06 -0.03
CA ASP A 112 2.10 -22.51 0.05
C ASP A 112 0.62 -22.89 -0.06
N TYR A 113 -0.25 -22.19 0.67
CA TYR A 113 -1.71 -22.40 0.60
C TYR A 113 -2.27 -22.15 -0.81
N LEU A 114 -1.77 -21.10 -1.49
CA LEU A 114 -2.24 -20.72 -2.82
C LEU A 114 -1.52 -21.45 -3.97
N GLY A 115 -0.48 -22.24 -3.69
CA GLY A 115 0.31 -22.94 -4.70
C GLY A 115 1.09 -22.01 -5.65
N THR A 116 1.49 -20.82 -5.18
CA THR A 116 2.23 -19.84 -6.00
C THR A 116 3.73 -20.16 -6.07
N VAL A 117 4.40 -19.75 -7.15
CA VAL A 117 5.88 -19.71 -7.18
C VAL A 117 6.32 -18.57 -6.28
N TYR A 118 6.74 -18.90 -5.06
CA TYR A 118 7.13 -17.92 -4.05
C TYR A 118 8.57 -17.46 -4.23
N HIS A 119 8.76 -16.14 -4.35
CA HIS A 119 10.07 -15.49 -4.41
C HIS A 119 10.27 -14.69 -3.14
N GLU A 120 11.12 -15.21 -2.27
CA GLU A 120 11.53 -14.57 -1.02
C GLU A 120 12.81 -13.78 -1.25
N PHE A 121 12.76 -12.47 -1.08
CA PHE A 121 13.93 -11.61 -1.21
C PHE A 121 14.39 -11.06 0.13
N HIS A 122 15.64 -11.32 0.44
CA HIS A 122 16.31 -10.72 1.57
C HIS A 122 17.00 -9.42 1.19
N PHE A 123 17.03 -8.48 2.12
CA PHE A 123 17.93 -7.32 2.11
C PHE A 123 18.51 -7.15 3.51
N THR A 124 19.62 -6.44 3.60
CA THR A 124 20.24 -6.03 4.87
C THR A 124 19.91 -4.58 5.17
N VAL A 125 20.07 -4.17 6.43
CA VAL A 125 19.96 -2.75 6.80
C VAL A 125 20.92 -1.89 5.97
N GLN A 126 22.12 -2.40 5.66
CA GLN A 126 23.09 -1.69 4.84
C GLN A 126 22.63 -1.53 3.39
N ASP A 127 22.05 -2.56 2.77
CA ASP A 127 21.46 -2.46 1.42
C ASP A 127 20.40 -1.35 1.35
N GLY A 128 19.61 -1.21 2.42
CA GLY A 128 18.60 -0.16 2.53
C GLY A 128 19.22 1.23 2.70
N ILE A 129 20.24 1.37 3.55
CA ILE A 129 20.96 2.64 3.75
C ILE A 129 21.65 3.09 2.46
N ASP A 130 22.29 2.17 1.74
CA ASP A 130 22.99 2.45 0.49
C ASP A 130 22.03 2.88 -0.63
N ALA A 131 20.78 2.43 -0.59
CA ALA A 131 19.75 2.79 -1.54
C ALA A 131 19.04 4.12 -1.25
N PHE A 132 19.30 4.79 -0.12
CA PHE A 132 18.50 5.94 0.32
C PHE A 132 18.53 7.15 -0.61
N GLU A 133 19.69 7.49 -1.17
CA GLU A 133 19.77 8.63 -2.09
C GLU A 133 18.93 8.36 -3.34
N ASP A 134 19.02 7.15 -3.91
CA ASP A 134 18.21 6.73 -5.05
C ASP A 134 16.72 6.67 -4.71
N VAL A 135 16.35 6.16 -3.53
CA VAL A 135 14.95 6.10 -3.09
C VAL A 135 14.39 7.51 -2.96
N ILE A 136 15.08 8.42 -2.28
CA ILE A 136 14.59 9.80 -2.10
C ILE A 136 14.48 10.52 -3.44
N TYR A 137 15.46 10.32 -4.33
CA TYR A 137 15.42 10.83 -5.69
C TYR A 137 14.21 10.30 -6.45
N HIS A 138 13.97 8.98 -6.45
CA HIS A 138 12.88 8.39 -7.22
C HIS A 138 11.50 8.67 -6.64
N ILE A 139 11.33 8.71 -5.31
CA ILE A 139 10.03 8.98 -4.69
C ILE A 139 9.71 10.48 -4.68
N GLU A 140 10.74 11.34 -4.65
CA GLU A 140 10.63 12.80 -4.60
C GLU A 140 9.89 13.27 -3.34
N THR A 141 10.26 12.72 -2.18
CA THR A 141 9.70 13.11 -0.88
C THR A 141 10.76 13.02 0.23
N TYR A 142 10.51 13.72 1.33
CA TYR A 142 11.27 13.66 2.58
C TYR A 142 10.44 13.11 3.75
N ASP A 143 9.23 12.60 3.49
CA ASP A 143 8.38 11.99 4.52
C ASP A 143 9.00 10.69 5.06
N ILE A 144 9.17 10.62 6.39
CA ILE A 144 9.83 9.50 7.06
C ILE A 144 9.11 8.18 6.78
N THR A 145 7.78 8.16 6.94
CA THR A 145 6.98 6.94 6.80
C THR A 145 7.08 6.40 5.38
N THR A 146 6.98 7.31 4.41
CA THR A 146 7.05 6.98 2.99
C THR A 146 8.42 6.45 2.61
N ILE A 147 9.53 7.08 3.02
CA ILE A 147 10.90 6.61 2.70
C ILE A 147 11.17 5.23 3.32
N ARG A 148 10.82 5.05 4.60
CA ARG A 148 10.98 3.77 5.32
C ARG A 148 10.30 2.61 4.60
N ALA A 149 9.07 2.82 4.13
CA ALA A 149 8.30 1.81 3.43
C ALA A 149 8.69 1.67 1.94
N SER A 150 9.17 2.76 1.31
CA SER A 150 9.56 2.75 -0.12
C SER A 150 10.84 1.98 -0.36
N THR A 151 11.77 1.99 0.60
CA THR A 151 13.10 1.39 0.39
C THR A 151 13.05 -0.13 0.16
N PRO A 152 12.34 -0.94 0.98
CA PRO A 152 12.19 -2.38 0.68
C PRO A 152 11.45 -2.61 -0.64
N MET A 153 10.42 -1.81 -0.94
CA MET A 153 9.66 -1.92 -2.19
C MET A 153 10.51 -1.60 -3.42
N PHE A 154 11.40 -0.61 -3.35
CA PHE A 154 12.35 -0.25 -4.38
C PHE A 154 13.33 -1.40 -4.64
N LEU A 155 13.93 -1.96 -3.58
CA LEU A 155 14.87 -3.08 -3.66
C LEU A 155 14.19 -4.35 -4.22
N MET A 156 12.98 -4.64 -3.78
CA MET A 156 12.17 -5.73 -4.30
C MET A 156 11.87 -5.56 -5.79
N SER A 157 11.47 -4.35 -6.20
CA SER A 157 11.12 -4.06 -7.59
C SER A 157 12.29 -4.29 -8.55
N ARG A 158 13.52 -3.95 -8.13
CA ARG A 158 14.74 -4.27 -8.86
C ARG A 158 14.88 -5.76 -9.13
N LYS A 159 14.70 -6.58 -8.09
CA LYS A 159 14.79 -8.05 -8.19
C LYS A 159 13.67 -8.62 -9.07
N ILE A 160 12.43 -8.19 -8.86
CA ILE A 160 11.28 -8.59 -9.70
C ILE A 160 11.56 -8.30 -11.17
N LYS A 161 12.08 -7.10 -11.48
CA LYS A 161 12.41 -6.73 -12.86
C LYS A 161 13.45 -7.64 -13.49
N SER A 162 14.49 -8.02 -12.73
CA SER A 162 15.55 -8.92 -13.21
C SER A 162 15.03 -10.32 -13.58
N LEU A 163 13.88 -10.73 -13.05
CA LEU A 163 13.19 -11.98 -13.41
C LEU A 163 12.31 -11.84 -14.68
N GLY A 164 12.32 -10.68 -15.34
CA GLY A 164 11.55 -10.41 -16.56
C GLY A 164 10.09 -10.01 -16.33
N VAL A 165 9.65 -9.90 -15.08
CA VAL A 165 8.30 -9.45 -14.70
C VAL A 165 8.15 -7.95 -14.99
N LYS A 166 7.02 -7.57 -15.61
CA LYS A 166 6.76 -6.18 -16.02
C LYS A 166 5.60 -5.53 -15.26
N MET A 167 4.78 -6.32 -14.59
CA MET A 167 3.63 -5.83 -13.82
C MET A 167 3.46 -6.63 -12.52
N VAL A 168 3.07 -5.97 -11.45
CA VAL A 168 2.66 -6.58 -10.19
C VAL A 168 1.35 -6.02 -9.71
N ILE A 169 0.57 -6.83 -8.99
CA ILE A 169 -0.64 -6.39 -8.29
C ILE A 169 -0.36 -6.31 -6.79
N SER A 170 -0.79 -5.23 -6.15
CA SER A 170 -0.54 -4.91 -4.74
C SER A 170 -1.82 -4.63 -3.95
N GLY A 171 -1.77 -4.75 -2.62
CA GLY A 171 -2.89 -4.55 -1.71
C GLY A 171 -3.11 -3.10 -1.22
N GLU A 172 -2.43 -2.11 -1.78
CA GLU A 172 -2.51 -0.70 -1.35
C GLU A 172 -3.92 -0.12 -1.50
N GLY A 173 -4.33 0.75 -0.58
CA GLY A 173 -5.66 1.38 -0.55
C GLY A 173 -6.67 0.73 0.38
N SER A 174 -6.41 -0.51 0.83
CA SER A 174 -7.32 -1.24 1.71
C SER A 174 -7.49 -0.55 3.07
N ASP A 175 -6.38 -0.17 3.70
CA ASP A 175 -6.40 0.43 5.05
C ASP A 175 -7.13 1.78 5.05
N GLU A 176 -6.99 2.57 4.00
CA GLU A 176 -7.62 3.88 3.84
C GLU A 176 -9.12 3.77 3.59
N ILE A 177 -9.58 2.73 2.90
CA ILE A 177 -11.00 2.50 2.57
C ILE A 177 -11.77 1.87 3.74
N PHE A 178 -11.11 0.99 4.50
CA PHE A 178 -11.74 0.18 5.55
C PHE A 178 -11.31 0.53 6.97
N GLY A 179 -10.53 1.60 7.15
CA GLY A 179 -10.02 2.02 8.46
C GLY A 179 -9.14 0.96 9.11
N GLY A 180 -8.16 0.47 8.36
CA GLY A 180 -7.30 -0.65 8.78
C GLY A 180 -6.14 -0.28 9.69
N TYR A 181 -5.81 1.01 9.83
CA TYR A 181 -4.76 1.45 10.75
C TYR A 181 -5.23 1.40 12.21
N LEU A 182 -4.32 1.05 13.13
CA LEU A 182 -4.64 0.87 14.55
C LEU A 182 -5.24 2.11 15.24
N TYR A 183 -4.99 3.32 14.73
CA TYR A 183 -5.59 4.52 15.32
C TYR A 183 -7.10 4.65 15.03
N PHE A 184 -7.65 3.94 14.02
CA PHE A 184 -9.10 3.88 13.79
C PHE A 184 -9.85 3.19 14.93
N HIS A 185 -9.17 2.38 15.76
CA HIS A 185 -9.76 1.85 17.00
C HIS A 185 -10.19 2.94 17.99
N LYS A 186 -9.68 4.17 17.82
CA LYS A 186 -9.99 5.33 18.63
C LYS A 186 -10.93 6.31 17.92
N ALA A 187 -11.53 5.90 16.79
CA ALA A 187 -12.52 6.74 16.11
C ALA A 187 -13.72 6.97 17.05
N PRO A 188 -14.13 8.23 17.28
CA PRO A 188 -15.14 8.55 18.29
C PRO A 188 -16.55 8.10 17.87
N ASN A 189 -16.84 8.09 16.57
CA ASN A 189 -18.11 7.68 16.00
C ASN A 189 -17.94 7.35 14.51
N LYS A 190 -19.01 6.84 13.89
CA LYS A 190 -19.03 6.40 12.49
C LYS A 190 -18.80 7.54 11.48
N ASP A 191 -19.21 8.76 11.80
CA ASP A 191 -19.07 9.92 10.92
C ASP A 191 -17.60 10.37 10.86
N GLU A 192 -16.93 10.45 12.00
CA GLU A 192 -15.49 10.76 12.07
C GLU A 192 -14.64 9.64 11.44
N PHE A 193 -15.05 8.37 11.62
CA PHE A 193 -14.43 7.26 10.88
C PHE A 193 -14.55 7.49 9.36
N HIS A 194 -15.74 7.83 8.86
CA HIS A 194 -15.96 8.08 7.43
C HIS A 194 -15.17 9.27 6.91
N ARG A 195 -15.20 10.41 7.60
CA ARG A 195 -14.43 11.61 7.22
C ARG A 195 -12.95 11.31 7.15
N GLU A 196 -12.42 10.56 8.10
CA GLU A 196 -11.00 10.17 8.10
C GLU A 196 -10.66 9.24 6.93
N THR A 197 -11.49 8.23 6.63
CA THR A 197 -11.28 7.40 5.42
C THR A 197 -11.33 8.23 4.13
N CYS A 198 -12.27 9.16 4.01
CA CYS A 198 -12.35 10.09 2.86
C CYS A 198 -11.10 10.97 2.75
N ARG A 199 -10.62 11.53 3.86
CA ARG A 199 -9.40 12.34 3.93
C ARG A 199 -8.19 11.52 3.51
N LYS A 200 -8.05 10.29 4.01
CA LYS A 200 -6.97 9.37 3.64
C LYS A 200 -6.98 9.05 2.15
N ILE A 201 -8.14 8.70 1.59
CA ILE A 201 -8.28 8.43 0.15
C ILE A 201 -7.90 9.65 -0.70
N LYS A 202 -8.32 10.87 -0.31
CA LYS A 202 -7.95 12.12 -1.00
C LYS A 202 -6.44 12.35 -1.00
N ALA A 203 -5.77 12.00 0.11
CA ALA A 203 -4.35 12.22 0.31
C ALA A 203 -3.44 11.09 -0.23
N LEU A 204 -3.99 9.92 -0.60
CA LEU A 204 -3.23 8.75 -1.08
C LEU A 204 -2.17 9.07 -2.15
N HIS A 205 -2.48 10.02 -3.05
CA HIS A 205 -1.57 10.44 -4.12
C HIS A 205 -0.25 11.05 -3.63
N GLN A 206 -0.15 11.43 -2.36
CA GLN A 206 1.04 11.99 -1.70
C GLN A 206 1.77 10.97 -0.82
N TYR A 207 1.17 9.81 -0.57
CA TYR A 207 1.65 8.81 0.40
C TYR A 207 1.74 7.42 -0.24
N ASP A 208 0.85 6.50 0.11
CA ASP A 208 0.93 5.09 -0.27
C ASP A 208 0.89 4.86 -1.79
N TYR A 209 0.06 5.62 -2.52
CA TYR A 209 0.04 5.53 -3.99
C TYR A 209 1.31 6.12 -4.62
N LEU A 210 1.86 7.21 -4.05
CA LEU A 210 3.13 7.80 -4.48
C LEU A 210 4.25 6.77 -4.40
N ARG A 211 4.39 6.13 -3.22
CA ARG A 211 5.36 5.06 -2.97
C ARG A 211 5.16 3.89 -3.92
N ALA A 212 3.95 3.33 -3.96
CA ALA A 212 3.67 2.13 -4.74
C ALA A 212 3.97 2.34 -6.23
N ASN A 213 3.63 3.50 -6.77
CA ASN A 213 3.91 3.84 -8.15
C ASN A 213 5.40 4.11 -8.39
N LYS A 214 6.01 5.04 -7.64
CA LYS A 214 7.38 5.50 -7.93
C LYS A 214 8.45 4.47 -7.58
N ALA A 215 8.30 3.73 -6.47
CA ALA A 215 9.26 2.70 -6.07
C ALA A 215 9.34 1.55 -7.09
N THR A 216 8.19 1.16 -7.66
CA THR A 216 8.13 0.12 -8.70
C THR A 216 8.58 0.68 -10.06
N SER A 217 8.14 1.89 -10.42
CA SER A 217 8.50 2.54 -11.68
C SER A 217 9.98 2.86 -11.82
N ALA A 218 10.70 3.04 -10.70
CA ALA A 218 12.16 3.20 -10.69
C ALA A 218 12.91 2.07 -11.41
N TRP A 219 12.31 0.87 -11.47
CA TRP A 219 12.85 -0.30 -12.15
C TRP A 219 12.01 -0.72 -13.36
N GLY A 220 11.13 0.16 -13.86
CA GLY A 220 10.25 -0.14 -15.00
C GLY A 220 9.29 -1.31 -14.71
N LEU A 221 8.78 -1.39 -13.48
CA LEU A 221 7.77 -2.33 -13.02
C LEU A 221 6.44 -1.57 -12.79
N GLU A 222 5.36 -2.01 -13.44
CA GLU A 222 4.04 -1.42 -13.25
C GLU A 222 3.36 -2.00 -12.00
N ALA A 223 2.86 -1.15 -11.10
CA ALA A 223 2.03 -1.58 -9.96
C ALA A 223 0.53 -1.33 -10.21
N ARG A 224 -0.30 -2.36 -10.01
CA ARG A 224 -1.77 -2.27 -10.07
C ARG A 224 -2.38 -2.43 -8.68
N VAL A 225 -3.35 -1.58 -8.36
CA VAL A 225 -3.96 -1.49 -7.02
C VAL A 225 -5.49 -1.69 -7.10
N PRO A 226 -6.00 -2.92 -6.97
CA PRO A 226 -7.43 -3.24 -7.08
C PRO A 226 -8.32 -2.57 -6.04
N PHE A 227 -7.84 -2.33 -4.83
CA PHE A 227 -8.60 -1.60 -3.81
C PHE A 227 -8.95 -0.17 -4.25
N LEU A 228 -8.17 0.43 -5.15
CA LEU A 228 -8.45 1.77 -5.69
C LEU A 228 -9.22 1.73 -7.02
N ASP A 229 -9.88 0.63 -7.36
CA ASP A 229 -10.81 0.62 -8.49
C ASP A 229 -12.00 1.55 -8.26
N LYS A 230 -12.36 2.31 -9.29
CA LYS A 230 -13.45 3.29 -9.24
C LYS A 230 -14.79 2.68 -8.82
N GLU A 231 -15.11 1.47 -9.28
CA GLU A 231 -16.37 0.81 -8.92
C GLU A 231 -16.30 0.20 -7.53
N PHE A 232 -15.19 -0.46 -7.20
CA PHE A 232 -15.00 -1.05 -5.88
C PHE A 232 -14.98 0.01 -4.76
N ILE A 233 -14.27 1.13 -4.95
CA ILE A 233 -14.23 2.20 -3.95
C ILE A 233 -15.62 2.81 -3.75
N ASN A 234 -16.44 2.93 -4.82
CA ASN A 234 -17.81 3.41 -4.69
C ASN A 234 -18.67 2.45 -3.85
N VAL A 235 -18.58 1.14 -4.10
CA VAL A 235 -19.27 0.12 -3.30
C VAL A 235 -18.79 0.16 -1.85
N ALA A 236 -17.48 0.07 -1.64
CA ALA A 236 -16.87 0.02 -0.32
C ALA A 236 -17.17 1.28 0.49
N MET A 237 -17.15 2.47 -0.12
CA MET A 237 -17.43 3.74 0.56
C MET A 237 -18.92 4.04 0.74
N SER A 238 -19.82 3.33 0.05
CA SER A 238 -21.26 3.46 0.26
C SER A 238 -21.79 2.71 1.48
N ILE A 239 -21.06 1.69 1.95
CA ILE A 239 -21.40 0.90 3.14
C ILE A 239 -21.53 1.82 4.35
N ASP A 240 -22.56 1.61 5.19
CA ASP A 240 -22.70 2.31 6.47
C ASP A 240 -21.38 2.22 7.26
N PRO A 241 -20.72 3.36 7.57
CA PRO A 241 -19.49 3.37 8.33
C PRO A 241 -19.60 2.66 9.68
N GLU A 242 -20.81 2.55 10.25
CA GLU A 242 -21.08 1.77 11.47
C GLU A 242 -20.65 0.30 11.32
N ALA A 243 -20.85 -0.29 10.13
CA ALA A 243 -20.44 -1.67 9.86
C ALA A 243 -18.90 -1.82 9.83
N LYS A 244 -18.19 -0.75 9.47
CA LYS A 244 -16.72 -0.71 9.39
C LYS A 244 -16.06 -0.40 10.74
N MET A 245 -16.82 0.15 11.71
CA MET A 245 -16.28 0.47 13.02
C MET A 245 -15.75 -0.79 13.72
N ILE A 246 -14.63 -0.63 14.41
CA ILE A 246 -14.04 -1.67 15.23
C ILE A 246 -14.82 -1.76 16.53
N LYS A 247 -15.37 -2.94 16.83
CA LYS A 247 -16.17 -3.24 18.03
C LYS A 247 -15.67 -4.52 18.67
N LYS A 248 -14.74 -4.40 19.62
CA LYS A 248 -14.05 -5.54 20.22
C LYS A 248 -14.98 -6.45 21.00
N ASP A 249 -15.98 -5.87 21.64
CA ASP A 249 -17.08 -6.54 22.35
C ASP A 249 -17.93 -7.43 21.42
N GLU A 250 -18.08 -7.03 20.15
CA GLU A 250 -18.74 -7.82 19.11
C GLU A 250 -17.75 -8.72 18.33
N GLY A 251 -16.48 -8.80 18.74
CA GLY A 251 -15.43 -9.54 18.02
C GLY A 251 -15.04 -8.93 16.66
N ARG A 252 -15.43 -7.68 16.39
CA ARG A 252 -15.05 -6.96 15.16
C ARG A 252 -13.68 -6.31 15.32
N ILE A 253 -12.73 -6.75 14.51
CA ILE A 253 -11.39 -6.16 14.39
C ILE A 253 -11.33 -5.19 13.20
N GLU A 254 -10.18 -4.57 12.97
CA GLU A 254 -9.97 -3.70 11.81
C GLU A 254 -10.29 -4.45 10.51
N LYS A 255 -10.95 -3.75 9.58
CA LYS A 255 -11.37 -4.31 8.28
C LYS A 255 -12.29 -5.53 8.39
N TRP A 256 -13.05 -5.67 9.48
CA TRP A 256 -13.95 -6.81 9.71
C TRP A 256 -14.90 -7.07 8.53
N VAL A 257 -15.48 -6.04 7.93
CA VAL A 257 -16.35 -6.19 6.74
C VAL A 257 -15.61 -6.84 5.56
N LEU A 258 -14.34 -6.52 5.34
CA LEU A 258 -13.55 -7.16 4.29
C LEU A 258 -13.27 -8.61 4.64
N ARG A 259 -12.88 -8.90 5.89
CA ARG A 259 -12.61 -10.26 6.37
C ARG A 259 -13.84 -11.15 6.22
N ARG A 260 -15.00 -10.68 6.68
CA ARG A 260 -16.28 -11.38 6.57
C ARG A 260 -16.73 -11.57 5.12
N ALA A 261 -16.49 -10.58 4.26
CA ALA A 261 -16.80 -10.72 2.85
C ALA A 261 -16.04 -11.88 2.20
N PHE A 262 -14.85 -12.24 2.69
CA PHE A 262 -14.03 -13.34 2.15
C PHE A 262 -14.00 -14.59 3.03
N ASP A 263 -14.85 -14.63 4.06
CA ASP A 263 -14.99 -15.77 4.97
C ASP A 263 -15.94 -16.82 4.37
N ASP A 264 -15.44 -17.59 3.41
CA ASP A 264 -16.17 -18.63 2.70
C ASP A 264 -15.75 -20.02 3.19
N GLU A 265 -16.67 -20.79 3.74
CA GLU A 265 -16.36 -22.13 4.28
C GLU A 265 -16.31 -23.21 3.21
N GLU A 266 -17.06 -23.05 2.11
CA GLU A 266 -17.08 -24.01 1.01
C GLU A 266 -15.89 -23.81 0.07
N HIS A 267 -15.57 -22.54 -0.22
CA HIS A 267 -14.52 -22.15 -1.14
C HIS A 267 -13.58 -21.12 -0.49
N PRO A 268 -12.80 -21.52 0.52
CA PRO A 268 -11.99 -20.59 1.32
C PRO A 268 -10.96 -19.83 0.48
N TYR A 269 -10.91 -18.52 0.67
CA TYR A 269 -9.93 -17.66 -0.01
C TYR A 269 -8.56 -17.72 0.66
N LEU A 270 -8.54 -17.87 1.98
CA LEU A 270 -7.34 -17.86 2.82
C LEU A 270 -7.56 -18.79 4.03
N PRO A 271 -6.48 -19.27 4.67
CA PRO A 271 -6.57 -19.89 5.99
C PRO A 271 -7.23 -18.92 6.99
N LYS A 272 -8.10 -19.44 7.87
CA LYS A 272 -8.86 -18.61 8.83
C LYS A 272 -7.94 -17.73 9.70
N HIS A 273 -6.80 -18.24 10.15
CA HIS A 273 -5.88 -17.47 11.00
C HIS A 273 -5.17 -16.36 10.23
N ILE A 274 -4.96 -16.48 8.91
CA ILE A 274 -4.49 -15.37 8.05
C ILE A 274 -5.63 -14.38 7.82
N LEU A 275 -6.83 -14.87 7.49
CA LEU A 275 -8.00 -14.03 7.23
C LEU A 275 -8.38 -13.15 8.42
N TYR A 276 -8.14 -13.63 9.65
CA TYR A 276 -8.40 -12.91 10.90
C TYR A 276 -7.13 -12.46 11.64
N ARG A 277 -5.95 -12.51 10.99
CA ARG A 277 -4.70 -11.98 11.55
C ARG A 277 -4.79 -10.48 11.78
N GLN A 278 -4.39 -10.02 12.96
CA GLN A 278 -4.31 -8.59 13.26
C GLN A 278 -3.30 -7.88 12.33
N LYS A 279 -3.60 -6.64 11.95
CA LYS A 279 -2.72 -5.81 11.11
C LYS A 279 -1.34 -5.59 11.74
N GLU A 280 -0.29 -5.87 10.96
CA GLU A 280 1.08 -5.37 11.16
C GLU A 280 1.40 -4.30 10.10
N GLN A 281 2.06 -3.21 10.48
CA GLN A 281 2.47 -2.16 9.54
C GLN A 281 3.64 -2.67 8.68
N PHE A 282 3.70 -2.25 7.41
CA PHE A 282 4.72 -2.74 6.47
C PHE A 282 6.15 -2.48 6.98
N SER A 283 6.41 -1.31 7.56
CA SER A 283 7.73 -0.95 8.10
C SER A 283 8.16 -1.79 9.30
N ASP A 284 7.20 -2.37 10.03
CA ASP A 284 7.47 -3.22 11.20
C ASP A 284 7.58 -4.69 10.76
N GLY A 285 6.73 -5.11 9.81
CA GLY A 285 6.70 -6.47 9.25
C GLY A 285 7.94 -6.85 8.45
N VAL A 286 8.62 -5.87 7.82
CA VAL A 286 9.92 -6.09 7.15
C VAL A 286 11.06 -6.40 8.11
N GLY A 287 10.90 -6.11 9.42
CA GLY A 287 11.85 -6.45 10.47
C GLY A 287 12.26 -5.25 11.34
N TYR A 288 12.18 -5.41 12.66
CA TYR A 288 12.36 -4.33 13.65
C TYR A 288 13.71 -3.61 13.56
N SER A 289 14.80 -4.32 13.22
CA SER A 289 16.13 -3.73 13.10
C SER A 289 16.26 -2.77 11.92
N TRP A 290 15.31 -2.76 10.98
CA TRP A 290 15.27 -1.79 9.89
C TRP A 290 15.14 -0.37 10.45
N ILE A 291 14.06 -0.08 11.16
CA ILE A 291 13.76 1.26 11.69
C ILE A 291 14.86 1.73 12.65
N ASP A 292 15.33 0.84 13.52
CA ASP A 292 16.38 1.19 14.49
C ASP A 292 17.72 1.47 13.80
N GLY A 293 18.05 0.68 12.77
CA GLY A 293 19.21 0.93 11.91
C GLY A 293 19.17 2.30 11.24
N LEU A 294 17.99 2.73 10.76
CA LEU A 294 17.80 4.04 10.14
C LEU A 294 17.96 5.20 11.12
N LYS A 295 17.35 5.09 12.30
CA LYS A 295 17.52 6.09 13.37
C LYS A 295 18.99 6.20 13.78
N ALA A 296 19.68 5.07 13.95
CA ALA A 296 21.09 5.03 14.31
C ALA A 296 21.99 5.61 13.21
N HIS A 297 21.67 5.37 11.94
CA HIS A 297 22.36 5.98 10.80
C HIS A 297 22.18 7.50 10.80
N ALA A 298 20.93 7.98 10.85
CA ALA A 298 20.66 9.42 10.87
C ALA A 298 21.31 10.13 12.07
N ALA A 299 21.33 9.50 13.25
CA ALA A 299 21.96 10.04 14.44
C ALA A 299 23.47 10.26 14.32
N ARG A 300 24.16 9.48 13.47
CA ARG A 300 25.60 9.64 13.15
C ARG A 300 25.86 10.81 12.20
N HIS A 301 24.87 11.18 11.38
CA HIS A 301 25.00 12.23 10.36
C HIS A 301 24.40 13.57 10.76
N VAL A 302 23.51 13.61 11.75
CA VAL A 302 22.84 14.84 12.19
C VAL A 302 23.18 15.17 13.64
N THR A 303 23.88 16.28 13.84
CA THR A 303 24.28 16.75 15.17
C THR A 303 23.15 17.53 15.87
N ASP A 304 23.23 17.68 17.19
CA ASP A 304 22.25 18.49 17.94
C ASP A 304 22.30 19.96 17.54
N LYS A 305 23.48 20.47 17.15
CA LYS A 305 23.64 21.82 16.60
C LYS A 305 22.91 21.97 15.25
N MET A 306 22.91 20.96 14.40
CA MET A 306 22.12 20.98 13.15
C MET A 306 20.62 21.03 13.47
N MET A 307 20.15 20.21 14.41
CA MET A 307 18.75 20.23 14.86
C MET A 307 18.34 21.57 15.46
N PHE A 308 19.19 22.19 16.29
CA PHE A 308 18.94 23.51 16.86
C PHE A 308 18.72 24.59 15.78
N ASN A 309 19.44 24.47 14.66
CA ASN A 309 19.34 25.42 13.55
C ASN A 309 18.35 24.99 12.45
N ALA A 310 17.59 23.89 12.65
CA ALA A 310 16.76 23.30 11.60
C ALA A 310 15.72 24.25 11.03
N SER A 311 15.11 25.13 11.84
CA SER A 311 14.10 26.10 11.39
C SER A 311 14.69 27.21 10.52
N PHE A 312 15.97 27.54 10.69
CA PHE A 312 16.65 28.53 9.85
C PHE A 312 17.08 27.95 8.51
N ILE A 313 17.44 26.66 8.50
CA ILE A 313 17.89 25.95 7.30
C ILE A 313 16.70 25.46 6.47
N PHE A 314 15.67 24.93 7.13
CA PHE A 314 14.46 24.37 6.53
C PHE A 314 13.21 25.05 7.12
N PRO A 315 12.91 26.31 6.75
CA PRO A 315 11.79 27.05 7.34
C PRO A 315 10.42 26.45 6.96
N HIS A 316 10.32 25.81 5.80
CA HIS A 316 9.12 25.08 5.38
C HIS A 316 9.22 23.61 5.81
N ASN A 317 8.23 23.11 6.55
CA ASN A 317 8.20 21.74 7.10
C ASN A 317 9.50 21.39 7.85
N THR A 318 9.82 22.19 8.87
CA THR A 318 11.01 22.02 9.70
C THR A 318 11.10 20.60 10.24
N PRO A 319 12.21 19.86 10.01
CA PRO A 319 12.37 18.52 10.55
C PRO A 319 12.45 18.56 12.08
N THR A 320 11.65 17.74 12.74
CA THR A 320 11.57 17.66 14.21
C THR A 320 12.39 16.50 14.79
N THR A 321 12.97 15.65 13.94
CA THR A 321 13.84 14.54 14.32
C THR A 321 15.09 14.50 13.47
N LYS A 322 16.16 13.89 13.97
CA LYS A 322 17.41 13.69 13.21
C LYS A 322 17.21 12.91 11.92
N GLU A 323 16.29 11.95 11.93
CA GLU A 323 15.93 11.18 10.74
C GLU A 323 15.20 12.03 9.70
N ALA A 324 14.21 12.82 10.10
CA ALA A 324 13.56 13.78 9.20
C ALA A 324 14.58 14.76 8.60
N TYR A 325 15.51 15.24 9.42
CA TYR A 325 16.56 16.17 8.97
C TYR A 325 17.46 15.50 7.94
N TYR A 326 17.90 14.27 8.20
CA TYR A 326 18.76 13.53 7.29
C TYR A 326 18.10 13.31 5.92
N TYR A 327 16.83 12.89 5.89
CA TYR A 327 16.08 12.75 4.65
C TYR A 327 15.87 14.07 3.94
N ARG A 328 15.54 15.13 4.68
CA ARG A 328 15.37 16.47 4.13
C ARG A 328 16.66 17.00 3.49
N MET A 329 17.80 16.76 4.12
CA MET A 329 19.11 17.13 3.59
C MET A 329 19.41 16.43 2.26
N ILE A 330 19.08 15.14 2.13
CA ILE A 330 19.23 14.40 0.87
C ILE A 330 18.25 14.93 -0.18
N PHE A 331 17.00 15.16 0.19
CA PHE A 331 15.98 15.68 -0.71
C PHE A 331 16.39 17.03 -1.33
N GLU A 332 16.84 17.98 -0.52
CA GLU A 332 17.24 19.32 -0.99
C GLU A 332 18.51 19.30 -1.87
N ARG A 333 19.35 18.25 -1.78
CA ARG A 333 20.47 18.05 -2.73
C ARG A 333 19.99 17.75 -4.14
N PHE A 334 18.90 17.00 -4.27
CA PHE A 334 18.33 16.61 -5.57
C PHE A 334 17.29 17.61 -6.09
N PHE A 335 16.54 18.23 -5.18
CA PHE A 335 15.43 19.13 -5.48
C PHE A 335 15.61 20.48 -4.78
N PRO A 336 16.68 21.23 -5.09
CA PRO A 336 16.90 22.54 -4.50
C PRO A 336 15.76 23.48 -4.90
N GLN A 337 15.21 24.20 -3.92
CA GLN A 337 14.17 25.22 -4.14
C GLN A 337 14.74 26.59 -4.51
#